data_AF-A0A8S4C0P8-F1
#
_entry.id   AF-A0A8S4C0P8-F1
#
_cell.length_a   1.000
_cell.length_b   1.000
_cell.length_c   1.000
_cell.angle_alpha   90.00
_cell.angle_beta   90.00
_cell.angle_gamma   90.00
#
_symmetry.space_group_name_H-M   'P 1'
#
loop_
_entity.id
_entity.type
_entity.pdbx_description
1 polymer ?
#
loop_
_entity_poly.entity_id
_entity_poly.type
_entity_poly.pdbx_seq_one_letter_code
_entity_poly.pdbx_strand_id
1 'polypeptide(L)'
;MPIPISEEKNPLKLFEIACSNPAPKMLEQFLLMVKHLYQYQIFQFILGLTATKISEKLLSFKLYDQRFFDLDAGNCKTICGNSINQLFNRIRSRNKYQITIKKLSYDVIIHEIAHMIEKEVVINLQEFMGLISDDLREAPTSIGLRQVVEQIFFTELKLYPEDQKPSELFARYFQILCLSKEISGLNSTGGYKLEQALAHFSNTTTWVNSVCKFNIISITDSQISMLSSQFLKKAKEVEHKWSEQKATSIHSPGPKKWGNIVTSIKSDYFK
;
A
#
# COMPACT_ATOMS: atom_id res chain seq x y z
N MET A 1 31.85 8.89 -16.10
CA MET A 1 32.00 9.37 -14.71
C MET A 1 30.69 9.09 -13.98
N PRO A 2 30.70 8.52 -12.77
CA PRO A 2 29.46 8.39 -11.99
C PRO A 2 28.96 9.81 -11.67
N ILE A 3 27.72 10.10 -12.06
CA ILE A 3 27.03 11.35 -11.71
C ILE A 3 26.94 11.38 -10.17
N PRO A 4 27.32 12.48 -9.49
CA PRO A 4 27.14 12.59 -8.06
C PRO A 4 25.68 12.29 -7.71
N ILE A 5 25.47 11.33 -6.81
CA ILE A 5 24.14 11.07 -6.27
C ILE A 5 23.76 12.33 -5.48
N SER A 6 22.82 13.12 -6.00
CA SER A 6 22.29 14.25 -5.24
C SER A 6 21.46 13.67 -4.10
N GLU A 7 21.84 13.97 -2.85
CA GLU A 7 21.04 13.63 -1.66
C GLU A 7 19.60 14.14 -1.80
N GLU A 8 19.39 15.23 -2.55
CA GLU A 8 18.09 15.82 -2.83
C GLU A 8 17.13 14.89 -3.60
N LYS A 9 17.67 13.87 -4.29
CA LYS A 9 16.89 12.86 -5.01
C LYS A 9 16.82 11.51 -4.30
N ASN A 10 17.31 11.42 -3.06
CA ASN A 10 17.14 10.21 -2.26
C ASN A 10 15.64 9.96 -2.02
N PRO A 11 15.07 8.81 -2.43
CA PRO A 11 13.63 8.57 -2.34
C PRO A 11 13.10 8.67 -0.91
N LEU A 12 13.77 8.10 0.09
CA LEU A 12 13.28 8.15 1.47
C LEU A 12 13.37 9.56 2.06
N LYS A 13 14.42 10.32 1.70
CA LYS A 13 14.51 11.73 2.12
C LYS A 13 13.40 12.57 1.51
N LEU A 14 13.03 12.31 0.26
CA LEU A 14 11.89 12.95 -0.39
C LEU A 14 10.60 12.67 0.40
N PHE A 15 10.29 11.40 0.71
CA PHE A 15 9.12 11.07 1.54
C PHE A 15 9.15 11.76 2.91
N GLU A 16 10.32 11.88 3.54
CA GLU A 16 10.49 12.58 4.82
C GLU A 16 10.11 14.06 4.72
N ILE A 17 10.69 14.80 3.77
CA ILE A 17 10.43 16.24 3.61
C ILE A 17 9.02 16.55 3.12
N ALA A 18 8.34 15.58 2.50
CA ALA A 18 6.96 15.74 2.03
C ALA A 18 5.92 15.71 3.16
N CYS A 19 6.31 15.21 4.34
CA CYS A 19 5.41 15.08 5.49
C CYS A 19 5.31 16.40 6.27
N SER A 20 4.11 16.95 6.39
CA SER A 20 3.88 18.22 7.11
C SER A 20 3.73 17.98 8.62
N ASN A 21 4.73 18.38 9.41
CA ASN A 21 4.73 18.34 10.89
C ASN A 21 4.22 17.03 11.54
N PRO A 22 4.70 15.84 11.10
CA PRO A 22 4.28 14.58 11.70
C PRO A 22 4.86 14.41 13.11
N ALA A 23 4.18 13.65 13.97
CA ALA A 23 4.79 13.17 15.20
C ALA A 23 6.04 12.32 14.85
N PRO A 24 7.20 12.47 15.56
CA PRO A 24 8.44 11.80 15.16
C PRO A 24 8.33 10.29 14.99
N LYS A 25 7.63 9.60 15.91
CA LYS A 25 7.41 8.15 15.84
C LYS A 25 6.59 7.73 14.63
N MET A 26 5.59 8.52 14.25
CA MET A 26 4.77 8.26 13.07
C MET A 26 5.56 8.41 11.78
N LEU A 27 6.37 9.46 11.70
CA LEU A 27 7.25 9.67 10.54
C LEU A 27 8.23 8.51 10.38
N GLU A 28 8.87 8.09 11.47
CA GLU A 28 9.78 6.95 11.47
C GLU A 28 9.09 5.68 10.97
N GLN A 29 7.91 5.35 11.51
CA GLN A 29 7.12 4.20 11.07
C GLN A 29 6.71 4.30 9.59
N PHE A 30 6.24 5.47 9.15
CA PHE A 30 5.87 5.70 7.75
C PHE A 30 7.05 5.47 6.81
N LEU A 31 8.23 6.00 7.13
CA LEU A 31 9.44 5.83 6.32
C LEU A 31 9.93 4.37 6.31
N LEU A 32 9.85 3.67 7.45
CA LEU A 32 10.14 2.24 7.51
C LEU A 32 9.20 1.44 6.61
N MET A 33 7.92 1.78 6.58
CA MET A 33 6.93 1.12 5.73
C MET A 33 7.16 1.40 4.25
N VAL A 34 7.41 2.65 3.87
CA VAL A 34 7.76 3.03 2.49
C VAL A 34 9.03 2.29 2.05
N LYS A 35 10.07 2.26 2.90
CA LYS A 35 11.30 1.51 2.63
C LYS A 35 11.04 0.01 2.46
N HIS A 36 10.13 -0.57 3.24
CA HIS A 36 9.75 -1.96 3.10
C HIS A 36 9.01 -2.22 1.78
N LEU A 37 8.05 -1.37 1.40
CA LEU A 37 7.34 -1.49 0.13
C LEU A 37 8.28 -1.40 -1.08
N TYR A 38 9.30 -0.55 -1.03
CA TYR A 38 10.35 -0.47 -2.07
C TYR A 38 11.11 -1.78 -2.31
N GLN A 39 11.07 -2.74 -1.37
CA GLN A 39 11.74 -4.04 -1.54
C GLN A 39 11.02 -4.94 -2.55
N TYR A 40 9.77 -4.62 -2.90
CA TYR A 40 8.94 -5.40 -3.82
C TYR A 40 8.84 -4.72 -5.19
N GLN A 41 9.16 -5.47 -6.24
CA GLN A 41 9.18 -4.96 -7.61
C GLN A 41 7.84 -4.35 -8.07
N ILE A 42 6.72 -4.93 -7.62
CA ILE A 42 5.36 -4.47 -7.99
C ILE A 42 5.03 -3.07 -7.46
N PHE A 43 5.70 -2.61 -6.39
CA PHE A 43 5.49 -1.26 -5.84
C PHE A 43 6.60 -0.28 -6.22
N GLN A 44 7.76 -0.76 -6.67
CA GLN A 44 8.92 0.10 -6.91
C GLN A 44 8.62 1.25 -7.89
N PHE A 45 7.94 0.97 -9.00
CA PHE A 45 7.67 1.98 -10.03
C PHE A 45 6.64 3.02 -9.57
N ILE A 46 5.57 2.62 -8.87
CA ILE A 46 4.60 3.58 -8.31
C ILE A 46 5.24 4.46 -7.23
N LEU A 47 6.10 3.89 -6.37
CA LEU A 47 6.82 4.66 -5.36
C LEU A 47 7.87 5.60 -5.99
N GLY A 48 8.52 5.18 -7.08
CA GLY A 48 9.44 6.02 -7.85
C GLY A 48 8.76 7.25 -8.45
N LEU A 49 7.58 7.10 -9.04
CA LEU A 49 6.78 8.23 -9.52
C LEU A 49 6.29 9.10 -8.36
N THR A 50 5.88 8.49 -7.25
CA THR A 50 5.50 9.22 -6.03
C THR A 50 6.65 10.12 -5.55
N ALA A 51 7.87 9.59 -5.44
CA ALA A 51 9.05 10.37 -5.10
C ALA A 51 9.37 11.46 -6.14
N THR A 52 9.16 11.18 -7.44
CA THR A 52 9.27 12.20 -8.49
C THR A 52 8.31 13.37 -8.24
N LYS A 53 7.03 13.09 -7.96
CA LYS A 53 6.04 14.14 -7.66
C LYS A 53 6.35 14.93 -6.40
N ILE A 54 6.93 14.29 -5.40
CA ILE A 54 7.44 14.98 -4.21
C ILE A 54 8.58 15.94 -4.59
N SER A 55 9.57 15.46 -5.36
CA SER A 55 10.72 16.28 -5.78
C SER A 55 10.30 17.51 -6.61
N GLU A 56 9.22 17.37 -7.39
CA GLU A 56 8.59 18.44 -8.16
C GLU A 56 7.73 19.39 -7.30
N LYS A 57 7.62 19.14 -5.98
CA LYS A 57 6.75 19.85 -5.04
C LYS A 57 5.27 19.78 -5.43
N LEU A 58 4.86 18.68 -6.06
CA LEU A 58 3.50 18.40 -6.49
C LEU A 58 2.76 17.41 -5.58
N LEU A 59 3.45 16.77 -4.63
CA LEU A 59 2.84 15.86 -3.68
C LEU A 59 3.33 16.17 -2.26
N SER A 60 2.39 16.17 -1.32
CA SER A 60 2.66 16.27 0.12
C SER A 60 1.87 15.21 0.89
N PHE A 61 2.35 14.87 2.09
CA PHE A 61 1.69 13.95 3.01
C PHE A 61 1.27 14.64 4.30
N LYS A 62 0.07 14.32 4.77
CA LYS A 62 -0.40 14.62 6.13
C LYS A 62 -0.59 13.31 6.89
N LEU A 63 0.18 13.13 7.96
CA LEU A 63 0.10 11.96 8.82
C LEU A 63 -0.65 12.36 10.10
N TYR A 64 -1.76 11.68 10.41
CA TYR A 64 -2.55 11.92 11.61
C TYR A 64 -2.37 10.82 12.65
N ASP A 65 -2.18 11.21 13.90
CA ASP A 65 -2.29 10.31 15.05
C ASP A 65 -3.78 10.15 15.39
N GLN A 66 -4.37 9.05 14.96
CA GLN A 66 -5.82 8.83 15.02
C GLN A 66 -6.34 8.95 16.47
N ARG A 67 -7.16 9.97 16.77
CA ARG A 67 -7.98 10.01 17.98
C ARG A 67 -9.39 9.50 17.64
N PHE A 68 -9.60 8.20 17.79
CA PHE A 68 -10.83 7.44 18.07
C PHE A 68 -12.18 7.69 17.35
N PHE A 69 -12.39 8.68 16.45
CA PHE A 69 -13.73 8.94 15.89
C PHE A 69 -13.85 9.20 14.37
N ASP A 70 -12.76 9.07 13.59
CA ASP A 70 -12.84 9.17 12.13
C ASP A 70 -12.92 7.77 11.50
N LEU A 71 -14.04 7.46 10.84
CA LEU A 71 -14.27 6.18 10.12
C LEU A 71 -13.45 6.06 8.82
N ASP A 72 -12.84 7.16 8.37
CA ASP A 72 -12.00 7.23 7.18
C ASP A 72 -10.54 6.89 7.52
N ALA A 73 -9.94 5.96 6.77
CA ALA A 73 -8.56 5.51 6.99
C ALA A 73 -7.51 6.40 6.29
N GLY A 74 -7.89 7.15 5.27
CA GLY A 74 -7.01 7.96 4.45
C GLY A 74 -7.73 8.60 3.26
N ASN A 75 -7.11 9.59 2.62
CA ASN A 75 -7.62 10.09 1.34
C ASN A 75 -6.53 10.76 0.50
N CYS A 76 -6.67 10.68 -0.82
CA CYS A 76 -5.87 11.39 -1.80
C CYS A 76 -6.68 12.53 -2.44
N LYS A 77 -6.32 13.77 -2.10
CA LYS A 77 -6.99 14.98 -2.62
C LYS A 77 -6.13 15.70 -3.64
N THR A 78 -6.73 16.11 -4.76
CA THR A 78 -6.11 17.05 -5.71
C THR A 78 -6.37 18.47 -5.22
N ILE A 79 -5.32 19.20 -4.81
CA ILE A 79 -5.41 20.56 -4.24
C ILE A 79 -5.52 21.62 -5.34
N CYS A 80 -4.83 21.41 -6.46
CA CYS A 80 -4.95 22.26 -7.64
C CYS A 80 -4.94 21.37 -8.89
N GLY A 81 -6.02 21.39 -9.65
CA GLY A 81 -6.11 20.84 -10.99
C GLY A 81 -6.70 21.93 -11.88
N ASN A 82 -5.85 22.68 -12.59
CA ASN A 82 -6.33 23.61 -13.59
C ASN A 82 -6.25 22.96 -14.96
N SER A 83 -7.44 22.70 -15.49
CA SER A 83 -7.70 22.47 -16.90
C SER A 83 -7.22 23.66 -17.73
N ILE A 84 -6.53 23.36 -18.83
CA ILE A 84 -6.30 24.21 -20.01
C ILE A 84 -5.26 25.33 -19.84
N ASN A 85 -4.06 25.08 -20.37
CA ASN A 85 -3.26 26.11 -21.04
C ASN A 85 -3.19 25.73 -22.53
N GLN A 86 -4.21 26.11 -23.29
CA GLN A 86 -4.33 25.88 -24.74
C GLN A 86 -3.30 26.65 -25.60
N LEU A 87 -2.39 27.42 -25.00
CA LEU A 87 -1.52 28.33 -25.75
C LEU A 87 -0.15 27.75 -26.15
N PHE A 88 0.29 26.64 -25.55
CA PHE A 88 1.54 25.98 -25.93
C PHE A 88 1.40 24.46 -25.76
N ASN A 89 1.51 23.71 -26.86
CA ASN A 89 1.42 22.22 -26.97
C ASN A 89 2.44 21.41 -26.13
N ARG A 90 2.99 21.95 -25.03
CA ARG A 90 4.05 21.31 -24.23
C ARG A 90 3.99 21.54 -22.71
N ILE A 91 2.90 22.05 -22.15
CA ILE A 91 2.79 22.20 -20.68
C ILE A 91 1.62 21.38 -20.16
N ARG A 92 1.92 20.14 -19.75
CA ARG A 92 1.01 19.25 -19.00
C ARG A 92 0.58 19.97 -17.73
N SER A 93 -0.72 20.07 -17.48
CA SER A 93 -1.25 20.57 -16.20
C SER A 93 -0.61 19.76 -15.06
N ARG A 94 0.13 20.44 -14.17
CA ARG A 94 0.79 19.78 -13.04
C ARG A 94 -0.19 19.72 -11.88
N ASN A 95 -0.90 18.61 -11.76
CA ASN A 95 -1.79 18.37 -10.63
C ASN A 95 -0.98 18.40 -9.33
N LYS A 96 -1.49 19.12 -8.32
CA LYS A 96 -0.94 19.09 -6.96
C LYS A 96 -1.80 18.20 -6.08
N TYR A 97 -1.17 17.33 -5.32
CA TYR A 97 -1.82 16.34 -4.47
C TYR A 97 -1.44 16.50 -3.00
N GLN A 98 -2.38 16.16 -2.13
CA GLN A 98 -2.13 15.90 -0.73
C GLN A 98 -2.74 14.56 -0.38
N ILE A 99 -1.88 13.63 0.03
CA ILE A 99 -2.28 12.34 0.58
C ILE A 99 -2.36 12.49 2.10
N THR A 100 -3.52 12.14 2.64
CA THR A 100 -3.77 12.10 4.07
C THR A 100 -3.78 10.64 4.52
N ILE A 101 -2.92 10.29 5.47
CA ILE A 101 -2.87 8.95 6.09
C ILE A 101 -3.36 9.10 7.53
N LYS A 102 -4.54 8.55 7.83
CA LYS A 102 -5.14 8.58 9.18
C LYS A 102 -4.88 7.29 9.94
N LYS A 103 -4.80 6.17 9.23
CA LYS A 103 -4.35 4.87 9.74
C LYS A 103 -3.03 4.50 9.08
N LEU A 104 -1.97 4.36 9.87
CA LEU A 104 -0.66 4.02 9.35
C LEU A 104 -0.55 2.51 9.11
N SER A 105 -0.97 2.06 7.93
CA SER A 105 -0.85 0.66 7.47
C SER A 105 -0.49 0.58 5.99
N TYR A 106 0.17 -0.51 5.57
CA TYR A 106 0.75 -0.64 4.22
C TYR A 106 -0.31 -0.52 3.13
N ASP A 107 -1.45 -1.17 3.38
CA ASP A 107 -2.63 -1.22 2.53
C ASP A 107 -3.23 0.17 2.32
N VAL A 108 -3.32 1.00 3.37
CA VAL A 108 -3.80 2.39 3.27
C VAL A 108 -2.81 3.27 2.50
N ILE A 109 -1.52 3.19 2.84
CA ILE A 109 -0.49 4.00 2.16
C ILE A 109 -0.51 3.74 0.64
N ILE A 110 -0.54 2.46 0.23
CA ILE A 110 -0.49 2.13 -1.18
C ILE A 110 -1.79 2.44 -1.90
N HIS A 111 -2.93 2.30 -1.23
CA HIS A 111 -4.25 2.62 -1.78
C HIS A 111 -4.32 4.10 -2.16
N GLU A 112 -3.93 5.00 -1.25
CA GLU A 112 -3.93 6.44 -1.53
C GLU A 112 -2.90 6.84 -2.60
N ILE A 113 -1.74 6.20 -2.60
CA ILE A 113 -0.74 6.38 -3.66
C ILE A 113 -1.31 5.92 -5.01
N ALA A 114 -2.00 4.79 -5.08
CA ALA A 114 -2.57 4.26 -6.31
C ALA A 114 -3.60 5.22 -6.93
N HIS A 115 -4.43 5.90 -6.14
CA HIS A 115 -5.31 6.96 -6.66
C HIS A 115 -4.55 8.15 -7.25
N MET A 116 -3.40 8.54 -6.67
CA MET A 116 -2.55 9.58 -7.27
C MET A 116 -1.95 9.09 -8.59
N ILE A 117 -1.47 7.85 -8.62
CA ILE A 117 -0.89 7.24 -9.83
C ILE A 117 -1.92 7.21 -10.95
N GLU A 118 -3.14 6.72 -10.70
CA GLU A 118 -4.22 6.67 -11.68
C GLU A 118 -4.48 8.03 -12.33
N LYS A 119 -4.49 9.11 -11.55
CA LYS A 119 -4.68 10.48 -12.06
C LYS A 119 -3.48 11.03 -12.84
N GLU A 120 -2.28 10.50 -12.59
CA GLU A 120 -1.05 10.95 -13.24
C GLU A 120 -0.74 10.20 -14.53
N VAL A 121 -1.08 8.91 -14.60
CA VAL A 121 -0.83 8.11 -15.81
C VAL A 121 -2.05 8.00 -16.70
N VAL A 122 -1.81 8.13 -18.00
CA VAL A 122 -2.83 7.91 -19.01
C VAL A 122 -3.02 6.40 -19.17
N ILE A 123 -3.90 5.83 -18.34
CA ILE A 123 -4.27 4.41 -18.38
C ILE A 123 -5.73 4.24 -18.74
N ASN A 124 -6.05 3.14 -19.42
CA ASN A 124 -7.44 2.78 -19.73
C ASN A 124 -8.05 2.00 -18.56
N LEU A 125 -8.80 2.69 -17.69
CA LEU A 125 -9.46 2.04 -16.55
C LEU A 125 -10.52 1.02 -16.98
N GLN A 126 -11.14 1.16 -18.15
CA GLN A 126 -12.11 0.17 -18.64
C GLN A 126 -11.44 -1.15 -19.04
N GLU A 127 -10.26 -1.07 -19.66
CA GLU A 127 -9.44 -2.26 -19.93
C GLU A 127 -9.02 -2.93 -18.62
N PHE A 128 -8.52 -2.14 -17.66
CA PHE A 128 -8.17 -2.64 -16.32
C PHE A 128 -9.36 -3.34 -15.63
N MET A 129 -10.55 -2.73 -15.69
CA MET A 129 -11.78 -3.32 -15.14
C MET A 129 -12.12 -4.66 -15.78
N GLY A 130 -11.97 -4.79 -17.10
CA GLY A 130 -12.18 -6.06 -17.80
C GLY A 130 -11.25 -7.16 -17.28
N LEU A 131 -9.96 -6.85 -17.17
CA LEU A 131 -8.93 -7.79 -16.72
C LEU A 131 -9.12 -8.23 -15.26
N ILE A 132 -9.40 -7.29 -14.36
CA ILE A 132 -9.63 -7.63 -12.96
C ILE A 132 -10.95 -8.39 -12.80
N SER A 133 -11.97 -8.08 -13.61
CA SER A 133 -13.21 -8.86 -13.62
C SER A 133 -12.98 -10.28 -14.10
N ASP A 134 -12.15 -10.49 -15.13
CA ASP A 134 -11.78 -11.82 -15.59
C ASP A 134 -11.05 -12.61 -14.50
N ASP A 135 -10.10 -11.99 -13.78
CA ASP A 135 -9.40 -12.61 -12.66
C ASP A 135 -10.36 -12.96 -11.49
N LEU A 136 -11.35 -12.10 -11.22
CA LEU A 136 -12.34 -12.28 -10.14
C LEU A 136 -13.44 -13.32 -10.45
N ARG A 137 -13.55 -13.83 -11.68
CA ARG A 137 -14.51 -14.91 -12.00
C ARG A 137 -14.15 -16.23 -11.35
N GLU A 138 -12.85 -16.47 -11.17
CA GLU A 138 -12.34 -17.68 -10.54
C GLU A 138 -12.16 -17.46 -9.04
N ALA A 139 -12.52 -18.45 -8.22
CA ALA A 139 -12.31 -18.33 -6.79
C ALA A 139 -10.82 -18.52 -6.43
N PRO A 140 -10.24 -17.71 -5.52
CA PRO A 140 -8.90 -17.97 -5.03
C PRO A 140 -8.76 -19.35 -4.40
N THR A 141 -7.64 -20.02 -4.68
CA THR A 141 -7.34 -21.34 -4.09
C THR A 141 -7.07 -21.27 -2.58
N SER A 142 -6.53 -20.14 -2.11
CA SER A 142 -6.32 -19.88 -0.68
C SER A 142 -7.60 -19.38 -0.03
N ILE A 143 -8.08 -20.08 1.00
CA ILE A 143 -9.26 -19.67 1.80
C ILE A 143 -9.09 -18.24 2.33
N GLY A 144 -7.87 -17.94 2.80
CA GLY A 144 -7.50 -16.63 3.30
C GLY A 144 -7.61 -15.53 2.26
N LEU A 145 -7.08 -15.78 1.06
CA LEU A 145 -7.18 -14.84 -0.05
C LEU A 145 -8.64 -14.68 -0.50
N ARG A 146 -9.41 -15.78 -0.55
CA ARG A 146 -10.84 -15.75 -0.88
C ARG A 146 -11.65 -14.85 0.05
N GLN A 147 -11.41 -14.93 1.36
CA GLN A 147 -12.08 -14.07 2.33
C GLN A 147 -11.77 -12.58 2.10
N VAL A 148 -10.50 -12.25 1.81
CA VAL A 148 -10.09 -10.87 1.56
C VAL A 148 -10.62 -10.37 0.21
N VAL A 149 -10.66 -11.21 -0.81
CA VAL A 149 -11.28 -10.88 -2.10
C VAL A 149 -12.77 -10.59 -1.93
N GLU A 150 -13.51 -11.44 -1.22
CA GLU A 150 -14.93 -11.23 -0.92
C GLU A 150 -15.17 -9.90 -0.18
N GLN A 151 -14.35 -9.64 0.83
CA GLN A 151 -14.46 -8.42 1.62
C GLN A 151 -14.18 -7.17 0.76
N ILE A 152 -13.04 -7.12 0.07
CA ILE A 152 -12.60 -5.91 -0.63
C ILE A 152 -13.40 -5.67 -1.92
N PHE A 153 -13.54 -6.69 -2.77
CA PHE A 153 -14.05 -6.51 -4.13
C PHE A 153 -15.56 -6.70 -4.24
N PHE A 154 -16.18 -7.44 -3.31
CA PHE A 154 -17.63 -7.71 -3.36
C PHE A 154 -18.42 -7.07 -2.23
N THR A 155 -17.81 -6.75 -1.09
CA THR A 155 -18.51 -6.11 0.04
C THR A 155 -18.23 -4.62 0.09
N GLU A 156 -16.96 -4.22 0.22
CA GLU A 156 -16.57 -2.80 0.35
C GLU A 156 -16.80 -2.01 -0.94
N LEU A 157 -16.44 -2.58 -2.10
CA LEU A 157 -16.60 -1.89 -3.38
C LEU A 157 -18.06 -1.54 -3.72
N LYS A 158 -19.03 -2.31 -3.21
CA LYS A 158 -20.47 -2.03 -3.42
C LYS A 158 -20.93 -0.74 -2.75
N LEU A 159 -20.18 -0.23 -1.77
CA LEU A 159 -20.50 1.00 -1.05
C LEU A 159 -20.16 2.25 -1.86
N TYR A 160 -19.39 2.12 -2.94
CA TYR A 160 -18.95 3.24 -3.78
C TYR A 160 -19.92 3.50 -4.94
N PRO A 161 -20.12 4.78 -5.32
CA PRO A 161 -20.82 5.15 -6.55
C PRO A 161 -20.21 4.49 -7.80
N GLU A 162 -21.05 4.13 -8.79
CA GLU A 162 -20.62 3.41 -10.01
C GLU A 162 -19.51 4.13 -10.79
N ASP A 163 -19.53 5.46 -10.82
CA ASP A 163 -18.53 6.30 -11.49
C ASP A 163 -17.16 6.29 -10.78
N GLN A 164 -17.13 5.95 -9.49
CA GLN A 164 -15.90 5.88 -8.68
C GLN A 164 -15.28 4.47 -8.64
N LYS A 165 -16.10 3.43 -8.85
CA LYS A 165 -15.65 2.02 -8.81
C LYS A 165 -14.43 1.71 -9.69
N PRO A 166 -14.25 2.27 -10.90
CA PRO A 166 -13.05 1.99 -11.70
C PRO A 166 -11.75 2.42 -11.01
N SER A 167 -11.73 3.63 -10.42
CA SER A 167 -10.56 4.16 -9.70
C SER A 167 -10.33 3.39 -8.40
N GLU A 168 -11.41 3.05 -7.68
CA GLU A 168 -11.34 2.19 -6.50
C GLU A 168 -10.79 0.81 -6.80
N LEU A 169 -11.28 0.12 -7.84
CA LEU A 169 -10.78 -1.19 -8.26
C LEU A 169 -9.26 -1.16 -8.50
N PHE A 170 -8.76 -0.10 -9.13
CA PHE A 170 -7.33 0.11 -9.35
C PHE A 170 -6.56 0.21 -8.02
N ALA A 171 -7.04 1.02 -7.08
CA ALA A 171 -6.42 1.15 -5.76
C ALA A 171 -6.53 -0.13 -4.91
N ARG A 172 -7.68 -0.80 -4.94
CA ARG A 172 -7.95 -2.06 -4.22
C ARG A 172 -7.06 -3.21 -4.71
N TYR A 173 -6.69 -3.25 -5.99
CA TYR A 173 -5.70 -4.21 -6.49
C TYR A 173 -4.34 -4.07 -5.78
N PHE A 174 -3.80 -2.86 -5.60
CA PHE A 174 -2.55 -2.71 -4.85
C PHE A 174 -2.75 -2.97 -3.35
N GLN A 175 -3.90 -2.58 -2.81
CA GLN A 175 -4.25 -2.82 -1.41
C GLN A 175 -4.20 -4.32 -1.05
N ILE A 176 -4.79 -5.19 -1.87
CA ILE A 176 -4.80 -6.63 -1.58
C ILE A 176 -3.40 -7.24 -1.65
N LEU A 177 -2.50 -6.70 -2.47
CA LEU A 177 -1.10 -7.14 -2.45
C LEU A 177 -0.43 -6.80 -1.11
N CYS A 178 -0.66 -5.60 -0.57
CA CYS A 178 -0.10 -5.17 0.72
C CYS A 178 -0.60 -5.97 1.94
N LEU A 179 -1.77 -6.60 1.85
CA LEU A 179 -2.32 -7.43 2.93
C LEU A 179 -1.68 -8.81 3.04
N SER A 180 -0.76 -9.17 2.14
CA SER A 180 -0.04 -10.45 2.20
C SER A 180 0.85 -10.58 3.44
N LYS A 181 1.22 -11.83 3.77
CA LYS A 181 2.08 -12.15 4.91
C LYS A 181 3.47 -11.49 4.85
N GLU A 182 4.06 -11.45 3.67
CA GLU A 182 5.40 -10.89 3.47
C GLU A 182 5.42 -9.40 3.81
N ILE A 183 4.35 -8.67 3.49
CA ILE A 183 4.29 -7.21 3.65
C ILE A 183 3.72 -6.82 5.02
N SER A 184 2.55 -7.35 5.37
CA SER A 184 1.83 -6.95 6.59
C SER A 184 2.24 -7.74 7.84
N GLY A 185 3.06 -8.78 7.71
CA GLY A 185 3.52 -9.57 8.85
C GLY A 185 2.36 -10.13 9.68
N LEU A 186 2.48 -10.07 11.01
CA LEU A 186 1.44 -10.51 11.95
C LEU A 186 0.08 -9.83 11.77
N ASN A 187 0.04 -8.65 11.12
CA ASN A 187 -1.19 -7.92 10.83
C ASN A 187 -1.81 -8.33 9.48
N SER A 188 -1.26 -9.32 8.78
CA SER A 188 -1.83 -9.80 7.51
C SER A 188 -3.26 -10.27 7.71
N THR A 189 -4.19 -9.73 6.93
CA THR A 189 -5.58 -10.17 6.92
C THR A 189 -5.69 -11.34 5.94
N GLY A 190 -6.29 -12.47 6.34
CA GLY A 190 -6.44 -13.66 5.50
C GLY A 190 -5.21 -14.59 5.44
N GLY A 191 -3.99 -14.10 5.69
CA GLY A 191 -2.83 -14.98 5.84
C GLY A 191 -2.41 -15.74 4.57
N TYR A 192 -2.55 -15.12 3.40
CA TYR A 192 -2.03 -15.62 2.12
C TYR A 192 -0.64 -15.02 1.81
N LYS A 193 0.09 -15.68 0.90
CA LYS A 193 1.36 -15.21 0.37
C LYS A 193 1.14 -14.24 -0.79
N LEU A 194 2.07 -13.30 -0.98
CA LEU A 194 2.03 -12.33 -2.08
C LEU A 194 1.94 -13.04 -3.44
N GLU A 195 2.70 -14.11 -3.62
CA GLU A 195 2.69 -14.92 -4.85
C GLU A 195 1.29 -15.50 -5.14
N GLN A 196 0.53 -15.88 -4.12
CA GLN A 196 -0.84 -16.38 -4.31
C GLN A 196 -1.77 -15.28 -4.83
N ALA A 197 -1.61 -14.05 -4.34
CA ALA A 197 -2.39 -12.91 -4.84
C ALA A 197 -1.99 -12.54 -6.28
N LEU A 198 -0.69 -12.47 -6.57
CA LEU A 198 -0.20 -12.19 -7.92
C LEU A 198 -0.62 -13.26 -8.94
N ALA A 199 -0.63 -14.53 -8.54
CA ALA A 199 -1.08 -15.63 -9.38
C ALA A 199 -2.59 -15.60 -9.61
N HIS A 200 -3.38 -15.25 -8.60
CA HIS A 200 -4.83 -15.10 -8.74
C HIS A 200 -5.18 -13.94 -9.68
N PHE A 201 -4.52 -12.78 -9.53
CA PHE A 201 -4.71 -11.62 -10.39
C PHE A 201 -3.75 -11.59 -11.58
N SER A 202 -3.57 -12.71 -12.27
CA SER A 202 -2.50 -12.86 -13.26
C SER A 202 -2.66 -11.94 -14.48
N ASN A 203 -3.89 -11.76 -14.98
CA ASN A 203 -4.17 -10.89 -16.12
C ASN A 203 -3.91 -9.42 -15.73
N THR A 204 -4.46 -9.02 -14.58
CA THR A 204 -4.28 -7.68 -14.01
C THR A 204 -2.81 -7.38 -13.75
N THR A 205 -2.08 -8.31 -13.13
CA THR A 205 -0.65 -8.18 -12.82
C THR A 205 0.21 -8.05 -14.08
N THR A 206 -0.14 -8.79 -15.14
CA THR A 206 0.56 -8.71 -16.43
C THR A 206 0.37 -7.34 -17.08
N TRP A 207 -0.86 -6.83 -17.07
CA TRP A 207 -1.15 -5.49 -17.58
C TRP A 207 -0.49 -4.38 -16.76
N VAL A 208 -0.50 -4.49 -15.43
CA VAL A 208 0.18 -3.53 -14.54
C VAL A 208 1.68 -3.48 -14.84
N ASN A 209 2.32 -4.64 -15.03
CA ASN A 209 3.76 -4.71 -15.29
C ASN A 209 4.16 -4.30 -16.71
N SER A 210 3.25 -4.36 -17.68
CA SER A 210 3.53 -4.01 -19.08
C SER A 210 3.07 -2.59 -19.41
N VAL A 211 1.78 -2.28 -19.24
CA VAL A 211 1.16 -1.01 -19.65
C VAL A 211 1.37 0.07 -18.59
N CYS A 212 0.89 -0.19 -17.36
CA CYS A 212 0.93 0.82 -16.30
C CYS A 212 2.37 1.20 -15.96
N LYS A 213 3.23 0.21 -15.72
CA LYS A 213 4.66 0.41 -15.44
C LYS A 213 5.37 1.17 -16.55
N PHE A 214 5.11 0.88 -17.83
CA PHE A 214 5.72 1.60 -18.95
C PHE A 214 5.37 3.09 -18.92
N ASN A 215 4.07 3.40 -18.77
CA ASN A 215 3.60 4.78 -18.67
C ASN A 215 4.20 5.51 -17.47
N ILE A 216 4.33 4.84 -16.33
CA ILE A 216 4.92 5.39 -15.11
C ILE A 216 6.42 5.69 -15.30
N ILE A 217 7.19 4.73 -15.82
CA ILE A 217 8.63 4.89 -16.02
C ILE A 217 8.92 6.07 -16.96
N SER A 218 8.10 6.27 -17.99
CA SER A 218 8.27 7.37 -18.96
C SER A 218 8.22 8.77 -18.34
N ILE A 219 7.60 8.91 -17.17
CA ILE A 219 7.44 10.19 -16.44
C ILE A 219 8.11 10.19 -15.06
N THR A 220 8.87 9.15 -14.73
CA THR A 220 9.64 9.05 -13.48
C THR A 220 11.03 9.65 -13.69
N ASP A 221 11.51 10.44 -12.73
CA ASP A 221 12.88 10.95 -12.78
C ASP A 221 13.89 9.78 -12.78
N SER A 222 14.78 9.76 -13.76
CA SER A 222 15.69 8.63 -14.00
C SER A 222 16.66 8.39 -12.83
N GLN A 223 17.07 9.45 -12.13
CA GLN A 223 17.94 9.34 -10.96
C GLN A 223 17.18 8.80 -9.75
N ILE A 224 15.92 9.22 -9.54
CA ILE A 224 15.03 8.63 -8.51
C ILE A 224 14.75 7.16 -8.84
N SER A 225 14.50 6.82 -10.09
CA SER A 225 14.31 5.43 -10.54
C SER A 225 15.55 4.57 -10.27
N MET A 226 16.74 5.11 -10.56
CA MET A 226 18.00 4.43 -10.28
C MET A 226 18.23 4.23 -8.78
N LEU A 227 18.04 5.27 -7.97
CA LEU A 227 18.24 5.20 -6.51
C LEU A 227 17.22 4.28 -5.83
N SER A 228 15.96 4.32 -6.26
CA SER A 228 14.92 3.44 -5.72
C SER A 228 15.17 1.97 -6.01
N SER A 229 15.82 1.63 -7.12
CA SER A 229 16.16 0.24 -7.47
C SER A 229 17.12 -0.42 -6.47
N GLN A 230 17.88 0.37 -5.71
CA GLN A 230 18.82 -0.14 -4.70
C GLN A 230 18.13 -0.76 -3.48
N PHE A 231 16.84 -0.48 -3.27
CA PHE A 231 16.06 -1.07 -2.19
C PHE A 231 15.45 -2.43 -2.56
N LEU A 232 15.43 -2.78 -3.85
CA LEU A 232 14.87 -4.05 -4.32
C LEU A 232 15.60 -5.22 -3.65
N LYS A 233 14.82 -6.19 -3.22
CA LYS A 233 15.33 -7.45 -2.70
C LYS A 233 14.73 -8.61 -3.48
N LYS A 234 15.40 -9.76 -3.46
CA LYS A 234 14.84 -10.98 -4.04
C LYS A 234 13.68 -11.46 -3.16
N ALA A 235 12.63 -12.04 -3.75
CA ALA A 235 11.45 -12.50 -3.02
C ALA A 235 11.78 -13.36 -1.78
N LYS A 236 12.80 -14.23 -1.88
CA LYS A 236 13.28 -15.09 -0.78
C LYS A 236 13.96 -14.35 0.38
N GLU A 237 14.43 -13.12 0.16
CA GLU A 237 15.13 -12.28 1.14
C GLU A 237 14.19 -11.27 1.83
N VAL A 238 12.98 -11.09 1.29
CA VAL A 238 11.94 -10.24 1.88
C VAL A 238 11.02 -11.02 2.81
N GLU A 239 11.08 -12.35 2.80
CA GLU A 239 10.34 -13.17 3.77
C GLU A 239 10.65 -12.69 5.19
N HIS A 240 9.65 -12.06 5.82
CA HIS A 240 9.68 -11.77 7.24
C HIS A 240 10.08 -13.08 7.95
N LYS A 241 10.99 -13.02 8.93
CA LYS A 241 11.29 -14.18 9.77
C LYS A 241 10.21 -14.33 10.84
N TRP A 242 9.04 -14.81 10.44
CA TRP A 242 7.89 -15.02 11.34
C TRP A 242 8.20 -15.98 12.50
N SER A 243 9.15 -16.90 12.30
CA SER A 243 9.63 -17.83 13.33
C SER A 243 10.27 -17.13 14.54
N GLU A 244 10.93 -15.99 14.32
CA GLU A 244 11.62 -15.25 15.39
C GLU A 244 10.65 -14.42 16.26
N GLN A 245 9.53 -13.94 15.69
CA GLN A 245 8.50 -13.17 16.44
C GLN A 245 7.55 -14.04 17.28
N LYS A 246 7.22 -15.26 16.81
CA LYS A 246 6.45 -16.22 17.63
C LYS A 246 7.24 -16.73 18.84
N ALA A 247 8.56 -16.83 18.72
CA ALA A 247 9.42 -17.32 19.80
C ALA A 247 9.58 -16.29 20.94
N THR A 248 9.55 -14.99 20.63
CA THR A 248 9.70 -13.93 21.65
C THR A 248 8.42 -13.63 22.42
N SER A 249 7.23 -13.87 21.85
CA SER A 249 5.96 -13.69 22.59
C SER A 249 5.61 -14.84 23.54
N ILE A 250 6.24 -16.02 23.38
CA ILE A 250 5.99 -17.22 24.22
C ILE A 250 7.06 -17.40 25.30
N HIS A 251 8.24 -16.77 25.17
CA HIS A 251 9.37 -16.94 26.09
C HIS A 251 9.79 -15.65 26.81
N SER A 252 8.82 -14.91 27.36
CA SER A 252 9.13 -14.12 28.56
C SER A 252 8.99 -15.05 29.78
N PRO A 253 10.08 -15.43 30.48
CA PRO A 253 10.00 -16.26 31.67
C PRO A 253 9.46 -15.43 32.84
N GLY A 254 8.15 -15.21 32.86
CA GLY A 254 7.45 -14.81 34.08
C GLY A 254 7.45 -16.00 35.06
N PRO A 255 7.54 -15.77 36.38
CA PRO A 255 7.65 -16.86 37.34
C PRO A 255 6.39 -17.73 37.30
N LYS A 256 6.58 -19.01 36.95
CA LYS A 256 5.56 -20.05 37.04
C LYS A 256 5.07 -20.19 38.47
N LYS A 257 3.89 -19.67 38.79
CA LYS A 257 3.10 -20.12 39.93
C LYS A 257 1.98 -21.03 39.41
N TRP A 258 2.27 -22.32 39.38
CA TRP A 258 1.24 -23.36 39.37
C TRP A 258 0.62 -23.40 40.76
N GLY A 259 -0.52 -22.74 40.93
CA GLY A 259 -1.32 -22.80 42.13
C GLY A 259 -2.65 -23.47 41.80
N ASN A 260 -2.84 -24.69 42.28
CA ASN A 260 -4.12 -25.38 42.31
C ASN A 260 -5.17 -24.48 42.97
N ILE A 261 -6.22 -24.10 42.22
CA ILE A 261 -7.48 -23.67 42.82
C ILE A 261 -8.55 -24.64 42.31
N VAL A 262 -8.64 -25.77 43.01
CA VAL A 262 -9.90 -26.46 43.21
C VAL A 262 -10.65 -25.66 44.26
N THR A 263 -11.72 -24.97 43.86
CA THR A 263 -12.80 -24.63 44.79
C THR A 263 -14.13 -25.00 44.14
N SER A 264 -14.63 -26.13 44.62
CA SER A 264 -16.03 -26.55 44.66
C SER A 264 -17.01 -25.35 44.57
N ILE A 265 -17.83 -25.32 43.52
CA ILE A 265 -19.18 -24.79 43.63
C ILE A 265 -20.07 -26.03 43.65
N LYS A 266 -20.48 -26.41 44.86
CA LYS A 266 -21.56 -27.36 45.06
C LYS A 266 -22.81 -26.77 44.42
N SER A 267 -23.44 -27.59 43.58
CA SER A 267 -24.86 -27.52 43.27
C SER A 267 -25.64 -27.56 44.57
N ASP A 268 -26.54 -26.60 44.78
CA ASP A 268 -27.72 -26.75 45.63
C ASP A 268 -28.70 -25.62 45.28
N TYR A 269 -29.48 -25.81 44.22
CA TYR A 269 -30.79 -25.17 44.02
C TYR A 269 -31.61 -26.05 43.07
N PHE A 270 -32.05 -27.20 43.58
CA PHE A 270 -33.29 -27.89 43.22
C PHE A 270 -33.63 -28.89 44.34
N LYS A 271 -34.30 -28.38 45.39
CA LYS A 271 -35.42 -29.00 46.12
C LYS A 271 -35.84 -28.10 47.27
#